data_AF-D5GKK7-F1
#
_entry.id   AF-D5GKK7-F1
#
_cell.length_a   1.000
_cell.length_b   1.000
_cell.length_c   1.000
_cell.angle_alpha   90.00
_cell.angle_beta   90.00
_cell.angle_gamma   90.00
#
_symmetry.space_group_name_H-M   'P 1'
#
loop_
_entity.id
_entity.type
_entity.pdbx_description
1 polymer ?
#
loop_
_entity_poly.entity_id
_entity_poly.type
_entity_poly.pdbx_seq_one_letter_code
_entity_poly.pdbx_strand_id
1 'polypeptide(L)'
;MAMRAFLGPGLGPIIGVPESHPQTLLSRKARELRKRTGVEGLYTELQRNRLPRSRTFMAAVWRPLRLLVFEPIVLPTSLFVSFIWGILYLYLVAYIVAFRTRYGWGEAKAGAAFGGVTIGILLAGGMAGMANKIFVRLSEKHGNNGPFPEGRLPPAMLAAVLAPASMFWLAWTVFTHIHWAVPVASGIPFGWCIVMLFISFATYTSDSFPHIAASVGAASSLLRCLFAMSFPLVTPKLYEKFEPEWAETILASITLLFIPVPFLFWRYGPWLRSKSRFRSKFL
;
A
#
# COMPACT_ATOMS: atom_id res chain seq x y z
N MET A 1 23.21 -26.39 12.82
CA MET A 1 23.97 -26.98 11.69
C MET A 1 23.66 -26.18 10.44
N ALA A 2 24.70 -25.81 9.71
CA ALA A 2 24.79 -24.62 8.85
C ALA A 2 23.92 -24.61 7.57
N MET A 3 23.35 -23.43 7.33
CA MET A 3 23.20 -22.69 6.08
C MET A 3 23.96 -23.19 4.83
N ARG A 4 23.23 -23.32 3.71
CA ARG A 4 23.52 -22.87 2.31
C ARG A 4 22.36 -23.41 1.44
N ALA A 5 21.74 -22.65 0.54
CA ALA A 5 22.39 -21.93 -0.54
C ALA A 5 21.71 -20.60 -0.91
N PHE A 6 22.61 -19.68 -1.25
CA PHE A 6 22.44 -18.35 -1.79
C PHE A 6 21.94 -18.44 -3.24
N LEU A 7 20.80 -17.83 -3.57
CA LEU A 7 20.31 -17.68 -4.95
C LEU A 7 19.86 -16.24 -5.17
N GLY A 8 20.74 -15.42 -5.77
CA GLY A 8 20.45 -14.19 -6.51
C GLY A 8 19.74 -13.01 -5.79
N PRO A 9 19.98 -11.75 -6.20
CA PRO A 9 19.43 -10.57 -5.51
C PRO A 9 17.92 -10.33 -5.68
N GLY A 10 17.17 -11.24 -6.31
CA GLY A 10 15.73 -11.02 -6.62
C GLY A 10 14.75 -12.09 -6.17
N LEU A 11 15.19 -13.32 -5.90
CA LEU A 11 14.27 -14.46 -5.64
C LEU A 11 14.69 -15.39 -4.48
N GLY A 12 15.86 -15.15 -3.88
CA GLY A 12 16.39 -15.95 -2.77
C GLY A 12 15.52 -16.09 -1.50
N PRO A 13 14.69 -15.12 -1.07
CA PRO A 13 14.02 -15.22 0.22
C PRO A 13 12.72 -16.04 0.20
N ILE A 14 12.36 -16.74 -0.88
CA ILE A 14 11.07 -17.46 -0.93
C ILE A 14 11.23 -18.96 -0.63
N ILE A 15 12.41 -19.54 -0.90
CA ILE A 15 12.66 -20.98 -0.74
C ILE A 15 13.57 -21.19 0.47
N GLY A 16 12.99 -21.19 1.67
CA GLY A 16 13.73 -21.53 2.89
C GLY A 16 13.56 -20.57 4.08
N VAL A 17 12.64 -19.61 4.00
CA VAL A 17 12.33 -18.79 5.18
C VAL A 17 11.68 -19.67 6.25
N PRO A 18 12.28 -19.78 7.44
CA PRO A 18 11.67 -20.52 8.52
C PRO A 18 10.33 -19.90 8.90
N GLU A 19 9.33 -20.75 9.12
CA GLU A 19 8.00 -20.36 9.58
C GLU A 19 8.12 -19.41 10.77
N SER A 20 7.80 -18.13 10.58
CA SER A 20 8.01 -17.08 11.58
C SER A 20 6.77 -16.80 12.42
N HIS A 21 5.63 -17.44 12.12
CA HIS A 21 4.37 -17.21 12.82
C HIS A 21 4.38 -17.87 14.22
N PRO A 22 4.34 -17.09 15.32
CA PRO A 22 4.52 -17.62 16.67
C PRO A 22 3.50 -18.70 17.03
N GLN A 23 2.25 -18.53 16.60
CA GLN A 23 1.19 -19.48 16.93
C GLN A 23 1.35 -20.82 16.17
N THR A 24 1.94 -20.79 14.96
CA THR A 24 2.23 -22.00 14.18
C THR A 24 3.39 -22.77 14.81
N LEU A 25 4.45 -22.06 15.22
CA LEU A 25 5.59 -22.63 15.93
C LEU A 25 5.17 -23.24 17.27
N LEU A 26 4.37 -22.52 18.05
CA LEU A 26 3.79 -23.02 19.31
C LEU A 26 2.94 -24.28 19.08
N SER A 27 2.14 -24.31 18.01
CA SER A 27 1.32 -25.48 17.66
C SER A 27 2.15 -26.68 17.21
N ARG A 28 3.28 -26.46 16.53
CA ARG A 28 4.24 -27.52 16.18
C ARG A 28 4.94 -28.06 17.43
N LYS A 29 5.42 -27.17 18.32
CA LYS A 29 6.09 -27.54 19.57
C LYS A 29 5.14 -28.28 20.52
N ALA A 30 3.90 -27.83 20.66
CA ALA A 30 2.88 -28.53 21.44
C ALA A 30 2.61 -29.95 20.89
N ARG A 31 2.57 -30.12 19.56
CA ARG A 31 2.42 -31.44 18.92
C ARG A 31 3.61 -32.35 19.18
N GLU A 32 4.83 -31.82 19.13
CA GLU A 32 6.05 -32.58 19.41
C GLU A 32 6.11 -33.01 20.89
N LEU A 33 5.76 -32.10 21.80
CA LEU A 33 5.69 -32.41 23.24
C LEU A 33 4.68 -33.53 23.53
N ARG A 34 3.47 -33.50 22.94
CA ARG A 34 2.50 -34.61 23.07
C ARG A 34 3.08 -35.97 22.69
N LYS A 35 3.85 -36.02 21.59
CA LYS A 35 4.48 -37.25 21.12
C LYS A 35 5.56 -37.77 22.08
N ARG A 36 6.26 -36.88 22.79
CA ARG A 36 7.35 -37.24 23.70
C ARG A 36 6.86 -37.59 25.11
N THR A 37 5.85 -36.91 25.62
CA THR A 37 5.38 -37.08 27.01
C THR A 37 4.14 -37.96 27.16
N GLY A 38 3.43 -38.29 26.08
CA GLY A 38 2.20 -39.10 26.14
C GLY A 38 1.00 -38.41 26.79
N VAL A 39 1.14 -37.15 27.22
CA VAL A 39 0.06 -36.37 27.85
C VAL A 39 -0.83 -35.73 26.78
N GLU A 40 -2.07 -36.22 26.64
CA GLU A 40 -3.03 -35.78 25.62
C GLU A 40 -3.59 -34.35 25.85
N GLY A 41 -3.45 -33.80 27.05
CA GLY A 41 -4.04 -32.51 27.47
C GLY A 41 -3.30 -31.22 27.06
N LEU A 42 -2.17 -31.31 26.35
CA LEU A 42 -1.34 -30.15 25.99
C LEU A 42 -1.89 -29.39 24.78
N TYR A 43 -2.85 -28.49 24.95
CA TYR A 43 -3.41 -27.67 23.85
C TYR A 43 -2.81 -26.26 23.82
N THR A 44 -2.53 -25.75 22.60
CA THR A 44 -2.31 -24.31 22.43
C THR A 44 -3.64 -23.57 22.51
N GLU A 45 -3.65 -22.29 22.91
CA GLU A 45 -4.88 -21.49 22.95
C GLU A 45 -5.64 -21.48 21.62
N LEU A 46 -4.91 -21.51 20.51
CA LEU A 46 -5.46 -21.59 19.16
C LEU A 46 -6.14 -22.95 18.86
N GLN A 47 -5.64 -24.04 19.45
CA GLN A 47 -6.27 -25.36 19.35
C GLN A 47 -7.44 -25.53 20.31
N ARG A 48 -7.39 -24.90 21.48
CA ARG A 48 -8.46 -24.89 22.47
C ARG A 48 -9.68 -24.09 21.99
N ASN A 49 -9.44 -22.97 21.31
CA ASN A 49 -10.48 -22.08 20.76
C ASN A 49 -10.72 -22.27 19.25
N ARG A 50 -10.57 -23.50 18.72
CA ARG A 50 -10.76 -23.78 17.29
C ARG A 50 -12.22 -23.55 16.88
N LEU A 51 -12.47 -22.46 16.16
CA LEU A 51 -13.76 -22.18 15.56
C LEU A 51 -14.06 -23.15 14.40
N PRO A 52 -15.32 -23.53 14.16
CA PRO A 52 -15.71 -24.34 13.01
C PRO A 52 -15.31 -23.66 11.70
N ARG A 53 -14.97 -24.44 10.66
CA ARG A 53 -14.42 -23.94 9.38
C ARG A 53 -15.28 -22.82 8.77
N SER A 54 -16.61 -22.92 8.85
CA SER A 54 -17.54 -21.89 8.39
C SER A 54 -17.40 -20.57 9.15
N ARG A 55 -17.29 -20.61 10.48
CA ARG A 55 -17.06 -19.41 11.31
C ARG A 55 -15.67 -18.83 11.10
N THR A 56 -14.66 -19.67 10.87
CA THR A 56 -13.30 -19.22 10.55
C THR A 56 -13.25 -18.50 9.19
N PHE A 57 -13.93 -19.04 8.18
CA PHE A 57 -14.05 -18.38 6.87
C PHE A 57 -14.82 -17.06 6.97
N MET A 58 -15.97 -17.07 7.65
CA MET A 58 -16.78 -15.86 7.84
C MET A 58 -16.03 -14.80 8.65
N ALA A 59 -15.25 -15.20 9.67
CA ALA A 59 -14.37 -14.29 10.39
C ALA A 59 -13.24 -13.74 9.51
N ALA A 60 -12.68 -14.55 8.60
CA ALA A 60 -11.63 -14.11 7.67
C ALA A 60 -12.12 -13.05 6.68
N VAL A 61 -13.40 -13.09 6.28
CA VAL A 61 -14.03 -12.09 5.40
C VAL A 61 -14.52 -10.86 6.18
N TRP A 62 -15.17 -11.09 7.33
CA TRP A 62 -15.84 -10.02 8.08
C TRP A 62 -14.86 -9.15 8.86
N ARG A 63 -13.74 -9.72 9.33
CA ARG A 63 -12.75 -9.00 10.13
C ARG A 63 -12.06 -7.87 9.33
N PRO A 64 -11.57 -8.08 8.09
CA PRO A 64 -11.05 -7.00 7.25
C PRO A 64 -12.07 -5.88 7.02
N LEU A 65 -13.32 -6.20 6.68
CA LEU A 65 -14.37 -5.21 6.43
C LEU A 65 -14.67 -4.38 7.69
N ARG A 66 -14.73 -5.05 8.85
CA ARG A 66 -14.92 -4.37 10.13
C ARG A 66 -13.74 -3.47 10.48
N LEU A 67 -12.51 -3.93 10.26
CA LEU A 67 -11.33 -3.09 10.49
C LEU A 67 -11.36 -1.86 9.58
N LEU A 68 -11.75 -2.04 8.31
CA LEU A 68 -11.85 -0.95 7.37
C LEU A 68 -12.85 0.13 7.80
N VAL A 69 -14.00 -0.24 8.36
CA VAL A 69 -15.03 0.74 8.77
C VAL A 69 -14.78 1.33 10.16
N PHE A 70 -14.29 0.51 11.10
CA PHE A 70 -14.26 0.90 12.51
C PHE A 70 -12.88 1.36 13.02
N GLU A 71 -11.79 1.10 12.29
CA GLU A 71 -10.47 1.58 12.69
C GLU A 71 -10.15 2.94 12.04
N PRO A 72 -10.00 4.01 12.84
CA PRO A 72 -9.82 5.36 12.32
C PRO A 72 -8.47 5.58 11.63
N ILE A 73 -7.51 4.67 11.85
CA ILE A 73 -6.22 4.68 11.17
C ILE A 73 -6.29 3.91 9.85
N VAL A 74 -6.93 2.74 9.83
CA VAL A 74 -6.92 1.84 8.67
C VAL A 74 -7.71 2.46 7.52
N LEU A 75 -8.89 3.05 7.78
CA LEU A 75 -9.74 3.61 6.73
C LEU A 75 -9.01 4.68 5.89
N PRO A 76 -8.46 5.77 6.48
CA PRO A 76 -7.87 6.84 5.68
C PRO A 76 -6.58 6.40 4.98
N THR A 77 -5.75 5.57 5.63
CA THR A 77 -4.52 5.05 5.01
C THR A 77 -4.85 4.13 3.84
N SER A 78 -5.81 3.21 4.01
CA SER A 78 -6.21 2.30 2.95
C SER A 78 -6.93 3.03 1.83
N LEU A 79 -7.77 4.01 2.14
CA LEU A 79 -8.49 4.82 1.15
C LEU A 79 -7.51 5.60 0.27
N PHE A 80 -6.53 6.28 0.87
CA PHE A 80 -5.55 7.05 0.11
C PHE A 80 -4.71 6.15 -0.82
N VAL A 81 -4.17 5.05 -0.29
CA VAL A 81 -3.38 4.10 -1.08
C VAL A 81 -4.22 3.49 -2.21
N SER A 82 -5.47 3.12 -1.91
CA SER A 82 -6.36 2.49 -2.90
C SER A 82 -6.80 3.46 -3.99
N PHE A 83 -7.03 4.73 -3.64
CA PHE A 83 -7.38 5.78 -4.59
C PHE A 83 -6.24 6.03 -5.59
N ILE A 84 -5.00 6.20 -5.09
CA ILE A 84 -3.80 6.37 -5.92
C ILE A 84 -3.54 5.16 -6.81
N TRP A 85 -3.73 3.94 -6.28
CA TRP A 85 -3.66 2.73 -7.09
C TRP A 85 -4.76 2.67 -8.14
N GLY A 86 -5.96 3.12 -7.81
CA GLY A 86 -7.05 3.27 -8.76
C GLY A 86 -6.68 4.18 -9.93
N ILE A 87 -6.04 5.32 -9.65
CA ILE A 87 -5.51 6.24 -10.67
C ILE A 87 -4.42 5.57 -11.51
N LEU A 88 -3.53 4.75 -10.91
CA LEU A 88 -2.55 3.98 -11.68
C LEU A 88 -3.22 3.10 -12.74
N TYR A 89 -4.29 2.39 -12.38
CA TYR A 89 -5.05 1.56 -13.31
C TYR A 89 -5.84 2.42 -14.31
N LEU A 90 -6.36 3.57 -13.89
CA LEU A 90 -6.97 4.55 -14.79
C LEU A 90 -5.97 5.01 -15.86
N TYR A 91 -4.72 5.26 -15.48
CA TYR A 91 -3.64 5.71 -16.37
C TYR A 91 -3.26 4.72 -17.45
N LEU A 92 -3.51 3.41 -17.26
CA LEU A 92 -3.34 2.42 -18.33
C LEU A 92 -4.22 2.72 -19.54
N VAL A 93 -5.41 3.27 -19.32
CA VAL A 93 -6.35 3.65 -20.38
C VAL A 93 -6.21 5.13 -20.73
N ALA A 94 -6.09 6.01 -19.73
CA ALA A 94 -6.04 7.45 -19.93
C ALA A 94 -4.85 7.91 -20.77
N TYR A 95 -3.65 7.33 -20.60
CA TYR A 95 -2.50 7.67 -21.44
C TYR A 95 -2.76 7.31 -22.91
N ILE A 96 -3.40 6.18 -23.18
CA ILE A 96 -3.76 5.78 -24.55
C ILE A 96 -4.74 6.81 -25.13
N VAL A 97 -5.82 7.15 -24.41
CA VAL A 97 -6.84 8.09 -24.88
C VAL A 97 -6.25 9.50 -25.06
N ALA A 98 -5.53 10.02 -24.07
CA ALA A 98 -4.96 11.37 -24.09
C ALA A 98 -3.98 11.59 -25.24
N PHE A 99 -3.03 10.67 -25.45
CA PHE A 99 -2.04 10.80 -26.52
C PHE A 99 -2.59 10.49 -27.91
N ARG A 100 -3.63 9.65 -28.01
CA ARG A 100 -4.36 9.47 -29.28
C ARG A 100 -5.11 10.74 -29.67
N THR A 101 -5.91 11.29 -28.76
CA THR A 101 -6.77 12.45 -29.05
C THR A 101 -5.95 13.72 -29.28
N ARG A 102 -4.89 13.95 -28.50
CA ARG A 102 -4.09 15.18 -28.61
C ARG A 102 -2.95 15.07 -29.62
N TYR A 103 -2.18 13.97 -29.62
CA TYR A 103 -0.98 13.84 -30.46
C TYR A 103 -1.17 12.98 -31.71
N GLY A 104 -2.34 12.37 -31.91
CA GLY A 104 -2.62 11.51 -33.08
C GLY A 104 -1.79 10.23 -33.11
N TRP A 105 -1.26 9.77 -31.97
CA TRP A 105 -0.42 8.58 -31.91
C TRP A 105 -1.21 7.30 -32.11
N GLY A 106 -0.58 6.26 -32.69
CA GLY A 106 -1.13 4.91 -32.68
C GLY A 106 -1.17 4.31 -31.28
N GLU A 107 -2.03 3.31 -31.04
CA GLU A 107 -2.27 2.72 -29.71
C GLU A 107 -1.00 2.22 -29.03
N ALA A 108 -0.11 1.53 -29.76
CA ALA A 108 1.15 1.02 -29.21
C ALA A 108 2.08 2.15 -28.72
N LYS A 109 2.18 3.25 -29.48
CA LYS A 109 3.02 4.40 -29.12
C LYS A 109 2.41 5.19 -27.95
N ALA A 110 1.10 5.33 -27.92
CA ALA A 110 0.37 5.96 -26.82
C ALA A 110 0.48 5.14 -25.52
N GLY A 111 0.42 3.80 -25.61
CA GLY A 111 0.67 2.92 -24.46
C GLY A 111 2.10 3.01 -23.95
N ALA A 112 3.09 3.19 -24.84
CA ALA A 112 4.49 3.35 -24.45
C ALA A 112 4.75 4.62 -23.60
N ALA A 113 3.88 5.63 -23.68
CA ALA A 113 3.94 6.83 -22.83
C ALA A 113 3.80 6.50 -21.33
N PHE A 114 3.15 5.38 -20.98
CA PHE A 114 3.09 4.86 -19.61
C PHE A 114 4.48 4.46 -19.07
N GLY A 115 5.49 4.32 -19.95
CA GLY A 115 6.88 4.07 -19.58
C GLY A 115 7.44 5.08 -18.58
N GLY A 116 6.98 6.33 -18.59
CA GLY A 116 7.36 7.32 -17.58
C GLY A 116 6.99 6.88 -16.15
N VAL A 117 5.78 6.32 -15.97
CA VAL A 117 5.33 5.77 -14.68
C VAL A 117 6.17 4.57 -14.27
N THR A 118 6.47 3.67 -15.20
CA THR A 118 7.35 2.52 -14.97
C THR A 118 8.74 2.94 -14.48
N ILE A 119 9.34 3.95 -15.10
CA ILE A 119 10.63 4.51 -14.67
C ILE A 119 10.54 5.05 -13.23
N GLY A 120 9.47 5.77 -12.92
CA GLY A 120 9.19 6.26 -11.55
C GLY A 120 9.12 5.15 -10.51
N ILE A 121 8.45 4.04 -10.84
CA ILE A 121 8.33 2.85 -9.97
C ILE A 121 9.71 2.22 -9.71
N LEU A 122 10.53 2.07 -10.76
CA LEU A 122 11.89 1.53 -10.63
C LEU A 122 12.78 2.42 -9.75
N LEU A 123 12.70 3.74 -9.94
CA LEU A 123 13.43 4.71 -9.12
C LEU A 123 13.00 4.64 -7.65
N ALA A 124 11.70 4.47 -7.38
CA ALA A 124 11.23 4.27 -6.01
C ALA A 124 11.76 2.97 -5.38
N GLY A 125 11.84 1.88 -6.16
CA GLY A 125 12.49 0.64 -5.72
C GLY A 125 13.94 0.86 -5.30
N GLY A 126 14.73 1.57 -6.12
CA GLY A 126 16.12 1.92 -5.79
C GLY A 126 16.25 2.83 -4.56
N MET A 127 15.31 3.75 -4.35
CA MET A 127 15.29 4.67 -3.21
C MET A 127 14.66 4.08 -1.93
N ALA A 128 14.01 2.92 -1.99
CA ALA A 128 13.38 2.30 -0.82
C ALA A 128 14.40 2.02 0.31
N GLY A 129 15.64 1.67 -0.04
CA GLY A 129 16.73 1.51 0.94
C GLY A 129 17.07 2.81 1.67
N MET A 130 17.00 3.96 0.99
CA MET A 130 17.20 5.28 1.60
C MET A 130 16.04 5.62 2.54
N ALA A 131 14.80 5.34 2.16
CA ALA A 131 13.65 5.49 3.05
C ALA A 131 13.81 4.65 4.34
N ASN A 132 14.34 3.43 4.23
CA ASN A 132 14.64 2.60 5.39
C ASN A 132 15.77 3.18 6.25
N LYS A 133 16.84 3.73 5.66
CA LYS A 133 17.90 4.43 6.41
C LYS A 133 17.36 5.64 7.17
N ILE A 134 16.46 6.41 6.56
CA ILE A 134 15.77 7.54 7.20
C ILE A 134 14.99 7.04 8.42
N PHE A 135 14.21 5.97 8.27
CA PHE A 135 13.49 5.33 9.37
C PHE A 135 14.40 4.90 10.52
N VAL A 136 15.52 4.20 10.23
CA VAL A 136 16.46 3.74 11.27
C VAL A 136 17.01 4.92 12.07
N ARG A 137 17.47 5.98 11.39
CA ARG A 137 17.98 7.20 12.05
C ARG A 137 16.93 7.89 12.91
N LEU A 138 15.69 7.94 12.44
CA LEU A 138 14.55 8.49 13.17
C LEU A 138 14.21 7.66 14.40
N SER A 139 14.25 6.33 14.27
CA SER A 139 14.04 5.40 15.38
C SER A 139 15.14 5.51 16.43
N GLU A 140 16.41 5.65 16.03
CA GLU A 140 17.54 5.86 16.94
C GLU A 140 17.39 7.17 17.73
N LYS A 141 16.97 8.25 17.06
CA LYS A 141 16.71 9.55 17.70
C LYS A 141 15.52 9.54 18.66
N HIS A 142 14.52 8.70 18.42
CA HIS A 142 13.36 8.59 19.30
C HIS A 142 13.69 7.89 20.63
N GLY A 143 14.79 7.12 20.67
CA GLY A 143 15.24 6.39 21.85
C GLY A 143 14.28 5.27 22.27
N ASN A 144 14.46 4.75 23.48
CA ASN A 144 13.73 3.60 24.01
C ASN A 144 12.28 3.93 24.47
N ASN A 145 11.67 5.00 23.94
CA ASN A 145 10.36 5.53 24.35
C ASN A 145 9.15 4.74 23.79
N GLY A 146 9.35 3.47 23.44
CA GLY A 146 8.33 2.59 22.90
C GLY A 146 8.24 2.59 21.36
N PRO A 147 7.22 1.93 20.80
CA PRO A 147 7.10 1.73 19.35
C PRO A 147 6.83 3.04 18.61
N PHE A 148 7.69 3.39 17.64
CA PHE A 148 7.64 4.61 16.81
C PHE A 148 7.30 4.31 15.34
N PRO A 149 6.07 3.86 15.02
CA PRO A 149 5.65 3.60 13.64
C PRO A 149 5.59 4.88 12.79
N GLU A 150 5.38 6.05 13.40
CA GLU A 150 5.28 7.34 12.70
C GLU A 150 6.56 7.68 11.92
N GLY A 151 7.73 7.15 12.34
CA GLY A 151 8.99 7.27 11.61
C GLY A 151 8.96 6.74 10.17
N ARG A 152 7.95 5.94 9.80
CA ARG A 152 7.72 5.43 8.44
C ARG A 152 7.03 6.43 7.52
N LEU A 153 6.38 7.47 8.06
CA LEU A 153 5.55 8.42 7.31
C LEU A 153 6.30 9.53 6.54
N PRO A 154 7.56 9.94 6.82
CA PRO A 154 8.19 11.04 6.09
C PRO A 154 8.24 10.87 4.56
N PRO A 155 8.55 9.68 4.00
CA PRO A 155 8.44 9.45 2.56
C PRO A 155 7.00 9.61 2.02
N ALA A 156 5.99 9.19 2.80
CA ALA A 156 4.59 9.39 2.45
C ALA A 156 4.18 10.87 2.47
N MET A 157 4.72 11.68 3.39
CA MET A 157 4.44 13.12 3.43
C MET A 157 4.95 13.81 2.16
N LEU A 158 6.16 13.48 1.71
CA LEU A 158 6.71 13.98 0.45
C LEU A 158 5.89 13.50 -0.75
N ALA A 159 5.59 12.20 -0.80
CA ALA A 159 4.81 11.60 -1.88
C ALA A 159 3.38 12.15 -1.94
N ALA A 160 2.76 12.50 -0.81
CA ALA A 160 1.41 13.03 -0.78
C ALA A 160 1.29 14.41 -1.43
N VAL A 161 2.33 15.26 -1.32
CA VAL A 161 2.38 16.56 -1.98
C VAL A 161 2.79 16.41 -3.45
N LEU A 162 3.75 15.53 -3.72
CA LEU A 162 4.29 15.32 -5.06
C LEU A 162 3.29 14.61 -6.00
N ALA A 163 2.42 13.74 -5.46
CA ALA A 163 1.40 13.03 -6.24
C ALA A 163 0.45 14.00 -6.99
N PRO A 164 -0.31 14.90 -6.33
CA PRO A 164 -1.18 15.83 -7.05
C PRO A 164 -0.37 16.80 -7.93
N ALA A 165 0.84 17.21 -7.52
CA ALA A 165 1.70 18.04 -8.38
C ALA A 165 2.06 17.35 -9.70
N SER A 166 2.36 16.04 -9.66
CA SER A 166 2.62 15.25 -10.88
C SER A 166 1.38 15.08 -11.75
N MET A 167 0.20 14.94 -11.14
CA MET A 167 -1.07 14.83 -11.86
C MET A 167 -1.47 16.16 -12.52
N PHE A 168 -1.30 17.30 -11.83
CA PHE A 168 -1.51 18.62 -12.43
C PHE A 168 -0.49 18.90 -13.53
N TRP A 169 0.75 18.46 -13.36
CA TRP A 169 1.75 18.53 -14.42
C TRP A 169 1.23 17.78 -15.66
N LEU A 170 0.79 16.52 -15.53
CA LEU A 170 0.18 15.81 -16.65
C LEU A 170 -0.99 16.59 -17.26
N ALA A 171 -1.99 16.96 -16.45
CA ALA A 171 -3.20 17.66 -16.88
C ALA A 171 -2.92 18.87 -17.77
N TRP A 172 -1.96 19.71 -17.39
CA TRP A 172 -1.65 20.96 -18.07
C TRP A 172 -0.49 20.87 -19.08
N THR A 173 0.00 19.67 -19.35
CA THR A 173 1.05 19.45 -20.37
C THR A 173 0.65 18.55 -21.51
N VAL A 174 -0.53 17.92 -21.48
CA VAL A 174 -1.10 17.19 -22.63
C VAL A 174 -1.73 18.15 -23.64
N PHE A 175 -0.90 19.01 -24.25
CA PHE A 175 -1.32 19.88 -25.35
C PHE A 175 -0.42 19.70 -26.57
N THR A 176 -0.98 19.86 -27.78
CA THR A 176 -0.26 19.70 -29.06
C THR A 176 0.95 20.61 -29.21
N HIS A 177 0.93 21.79 -28.59
CA HIS A 177 2.03 22.76 -28.64
C HIS A 177 3.20 22.40 -27.70
N ILE A 178 3.02 21.43 -26.81
CA ILE A 178 4.03 20.98 -25.84
C ILE A 178 4.65 19.68 -26.33
N HIS A 179 5.97 19.58 -26.28
CA HIS A 179 6.69 18.38 -26.66
C HIS A 179 6.24 17.17 -25.82
N TRP A 180 5.85 16.08 -26.48
CA TRP A 180 5.29 14.86 -25.87
C TRP A 180 6.11 14.29 -24.70
N ALA A 181 7.42 14.52 -24.67
CA ALA A 181 8.28 14.04 -23.58
C ALA A 181 7.93 14.68 -22.23
N VAL A 182 7.37 15.90 -22.21
CA VAL A 182 6.99 16.61 -20.99
C VAL A 182 5.83 15.91 -20.25
N PRO A 183 4.67 15.63 -20.88
CA PRO A 183 3.61 14.86 -20.22
C PRO A 183 3.99 13.39 -19.97
N VAL A 184 4.95 12.82 -20.70
CA VAL A 184 5.50 11.49 -20.34
C VAL A 184 6.34 11.57 -19.07
N ALA A 185 7.16 12.61 -18.92
CA ALA A 185 8.05 12.80 -17.78
C ALA A 185 7.28 13.05 -16.47
N SER A 186 6.08 13.64 -16.50
CA SER A 186 5.22 13.80 -15.31
C SER A 186 4.81 12.45 -14.69
N GLY A 187 4.81 11.36 -15.48
CA GLY A 187 4.58 10.01 -14.99
C GLY A 187 5.67 9.52 -14.02
N ILE A 188 6.91 10.04 -14.13
CA ILE A 188 8.04 9.63 -13.29
C ILE A 188 7.80 9.96 -11.79
N PRO A 189 7.53 11.22 -11.40
CA PRO A 189 7.21 11.53 -10.02
C PRO A 189 5.94 10.84 -9.55
N PHE A 190 4.93 10.66 -10.41
CA PHE A 190 3.70 9.93 -10.06
C PHE A 190 3.98 8.47 -9.69
N GLY A 191 4.72 7.75 -10.54
CA GLY A 191 5.14 6.36 -10.31
C GLY A 191 5.95 6.21 -9.03
N TRP A 192 6.82 7.19 -8.72
CA TRP A 192 7.55 7.20 -7.47
C TRP A 192 6.63 7.34 -6.24
N CYS A 193 5.65 8.25 -6.32
CA CYS A 193 4.70 8.51 -5.24
C CYS A 193 3.86 7.27 -4.91
N ILE A 194 3.38 6.54 -5.92
CA ILE A 194 2.57 5.33 -5.72
C ILE A 194 3.30 4.32 -4.82
N VAL A 195 4.56 4.04 -5.14
CA VAL A 195 5.36 3.06 -4.42
C VAL A 195 5.67 3.53 -3.00
N MET A 196 6.05 4.81 -2.85
CA MET A 196 6.38 5.37 -1.53
C MET A 196 5.18 5.43 -0.61
N LEU A 197 4.00 5.83 -1.11
CA LEU A 197 2.75 5.81 -0.34
C LEU A 197 2.40 4.38 0.07
N PHE A 198 2.50 3.41 -0.86
CA PHE A 198 2.19 2.01 -0.57
C PHE A 198 3.10 1.44 0.51
N ILE A 199 4.43 1.55 0.35
CA ILE A 199 5.40 1.00 1.31
C ILE A 199 5.25 1.67 2.69
N SER A 200 5.14 3.00 2.72
CA SER A 200 5.08 3.75 3.98
C SER A 200 3.81 3.44 4.76
N PHE A 201 2.63 3.40 4.12
CA PHE A 201 1.40 3.07 4.81
C PHE A 201 1.28 1.57 5.14
N ALA A 202 1.78 0.67 4.29
CA ALA A 202 1.80 -0.77 4.58
C ALA A 202 2.68 -1.08 5.80
N THR A 203 3.85 -0.47 5.88
CA THR A 203 4.75 -0.63 7.05
C THR A 203 4.20 0.08 8.28
N TYR A 204 3.68 1.30 8.17
CA TYR A 204 3.05 2.04 9.28
C TYR A 204 1.88 1.28 9.91
N THR A 205 0.97 0.73 9.09
CA THR A 205 -0.19 -0.03 9.58
C THR A 205 0.23 -1.37 10.18
N SER A 206 1.23 -2.04 9.62
CA SER A 206 1.79 -3.28 10.16
C SER A 206 2.46 -3.06 11.52
N ASP A 207 3.28 -2.01 11.64
CA ASP A 207 3.98 -1.64 12.88
C ASP A 207 3.00 -1.11 13.94
N SER A 208 1.90 -0.47 13.54
CA SER A 208 0.84 0.00 14.45
C SER A 208 -0.04 -1.13 14.99
N PHE A 209 -0.20 -2.22 14.24
CA PHE A 209 -1.14 -3.30 14.53
C PHE A 209 -0.57 -4.71 14.29
N PRO A 210 0.54 -5.12 14.96
CA PRO A 210 1.27 -6.35 14.62
C PRO A 210 0.41 -7.62 14.72
N HIS A 211 -0.49 -7.71 15.71
CA HIS A 211 -1.34 -8.89 15.92
C HIS A 211 -2.46 -9.06 14.89
N ILE A 212 -2.82 -7.99 14.17
CA ILE A 212 -3.89 -7.99 13.16
C ILE A 212 -3.39 -7.52 11.79
N ALA A 213 -2.08 -7.40 11.60
CA ALA A 213 -1.44 -6.86 10.39
C ALA A 213 -1.90 -7.60 9.13
N ALA A 214 -2.05 -8.93 9.19
CA ALA A 214 -2.56 -9.73 8.07
C ALA A 214 -4.00 -9.33 7.68
N SER A 215 -4.88 -9.08 8.65
CA SER A 215 -6.26 -8.66 8.39
C SER A 215 -6.34 -7.21 7.91
N VAL A 216 -5.46 -6.33 8.40
CA VAL A 216 -5.35 -4.93 7.93
C VAL A 216 -4.84 -4.90 6.49
N GLY A 217 -3.82 -5.69 6.17
CA GLY A 217 -3.30 -5.84 4.81
C GLY A 217 -4.35 -6.41 3.85
N ALA A 218 -5.15 -7.38 4.29
CA ALA A 218 -6.28 -7.90 3.52
C ALA A 218 -7.35 -6.82 3.28
N ALA A 219 -7.72 -6.05 4.30
CA ALA A 219 -8.68 -4.95 4.18
C ALA A 219 -8.22 -3.90 3.16
N SER A 220 -6.95 -3.49 3.27
CA SER A 220 -6.34 -2.54 2.33
C SER A 220 -6.27 -3.09 0.91
N SER A 221 -6.01 -4.39 0.75
CA SER A 221 -5.95 -5.04 -0.56
C SER A 221 -7.32 -5.14 -1.21
N LEU A 222 -8.37 -5.47 -0.44
CA LEU A 222 -9.74 -5.50 -0.93
C LEU A 222 -10.16 -4.14 -1.49
N LEU A 223 -9.94 -3.06 -0.72
CA LEU A 223 -10.28 -1.72 -1.15
C LEU A 223 -9.49 -1.34 -2.42
N ARG A 224 -8.20 -1.66 -2.47
CA ARG A 224 -7.34 -1.41 -3.64
C ARG A 224 -7.85 -2.15 -4.88
N CYS A 225 -8.28 -3.40 -4.75
CA CYS A 225 -8.86 -4.15 -5.85
C CYS A 225 -10.18 -3.56 -6.33
N LEU A 226 -11.03 -3.07 -5.43
CA LEU A 226 -12.28 -2.41 -5.80
C LEU A 226 -12.01 -1.16 -6.65
N PHE A 227 -11.11 -0.29 -6.20
CA PHE A 227 -10.73 0.89 -6.97
C PHE A 227 -10.04 0.53 -8.30
N ALA A 228 -9.10 -0.42 -8.29
CA ALA A 228 -8.43 -0.90 -9.49
C ALA A 228 -9.40 -1.45 -10.55
N MET A 229 -10.50 -2.09 -10.12
CA MET A 229 -11.53 -2.59 -11.03
C MET A 229 -12.48 -1.48 -11.49
N SER A 230 -12.88 -0.56 -10.59
CA SER A 230 -13.87 0.47 -10.90
C SER A 230 -13.33 1.59 -11.78
N PHE A 231 -12.10 2.05 -11.56
CA PHE A 231 -11.57 3.21 -12.28
C PHE A 231 -11.46 2.99 -13.80
N PRO A 232 -10.81 1.93 -14.30
CA PRO A 232 -10.74 1.65 -15.74
C PRO A 232 -12.10 1.55 -16.43
N LEU A 233 -13.14 1.10 -15.71
CA LEU A 233 -14.49 1.00 -16.24
C LEU A 233 -15.14 2.38 -16.45
N VAL A 234 -14.78 3.34 -15.60
CA VAL A 234 -15.29 4.73 -15.66
C VAL A 234 -14.43 5.60 -16.58
N THR A 235 -13.17 5.25 -16.81
CA THR A 235 -12.22 6.05 -17.61
C THR A 235 -12.75 6.44 -18.99
N PRO A 236 -13.23 5.53 -19.86
CA PRO A 236 -13.68 5.92 -21.20
C PRO A 236 -14.79 6.97 -21.14
N LYS A 237 -15.79 6.75 -20.29
CA LYS A 237 -16.92 7.69 -20.10
C LYS A 237 -16.49 9.03 -19.53
N LEU A 238 -15.48 9.04 -18.66
CA LEU A 238 -14.94 10.27 -18.09
C LEU A 238 -14.25 11.12 -19.19
N TYR A 239 -13.46 10.49 -20.06
CA TYR A 239 -12.70 11.16 -21.13
C TYR A 239 -13.54 11.43 -22.38
N GLU A 240 -14.68 10.77 -22.55
CA GLU A 240 -15.69 11.15 -23.55
C GLU A 240 -16.44 12.42 -23.15
N LYS A 241 -16.74 12.57 -21.85
CA LYS A 241 -17.50 13.71 -21.32
C LYS A 241 -16.62 14.93 -21.04
N PHE A 242 -15.39 14.72 -20.61
CA PHE A 242 -14.43 15.78 -20.32
C PHE A 242 -13.18 15.60 -21.18
N GLU A 243 -12.61 16.71 -21.64
CA GLU A 243 -11.31 16.67 -22.30
C GLU A 243 -10.22 16.15 -21.33
N PRO A 244 -9.14 15.51 -21.84
CA PRO A 244 -8.13 14.86 -21.01
C PRO A 244 -7.57 15.74 -19.88
N GLU A 245 -7.32 17.01 -20.15
CA GLU A 245 -6.82 17.99 -19.17
C GLU A 245 -7.78 18.20 -18.00
N TRP A 246 -9.08 18.29 -18.26
CA TRP A 246 -10.10 18.52 -17.24
C TRP A 246 -10.36 17.26 -16.43
N ALA A 247 -10.38 16.09 -17.08
CA ALA A 247 -10.48 14.81 -16.40
C ALA A 247 -9.33 14.62 -15.39
N GLU A 248 -8.09 14.87 -15.81
CA GLU A 248 -6.90 14.78 -14.95
C GLU A 248 -6.91 15.84 -13.83
N THR A 249 -7.34 17.07 -14.13
CA THR A 249 -7.46 18.15 -13.13
C THR A 249 -8.43 17.80 -12.01
N ILE A 250 -9.57 17.17 -12.34
CA ILE A 250 -10.54 16.70 -11.35
C ILE A 250 -9.92 15.62 -10.46
N LEU A 251 -9.25 14.63 -11.06
CA LEU A 251 -8.57 13.57 -10.31
C LEU A 251 -7.48 14.14 -9.40
N ALA A 252 -6.66 15.07 -9.90
CA ALA A 252 -5.61 15.75 -9.13
C ALA A 252 -6.18 16.55 -7.95
N SER A 253 -7.33 17.21 -8.15
CA SER A 253 -8.02 17.96 -7.11
C SER A 253 -8.57 17.06 -6.00
N ILE A 254 -9.08 15.88 -6.35
CA ILE A 254 -9.49 14.88 -5.34
C ILE A 254 -8.27 14.35 -4.59
N THR A 255 -7.16 14.08 -5.28
CA THR A 255 -5.90 13.67 -4.64
C THR A 255 -5.40 14.71 -3.63
N LEU A 256 -5.62 16.01 -3.90
CA LEU A 256 -5.24 17.10 -3.01
C LEU A 256 -5.92 16.99 -1.62
N LEU A 257 -7.15 16.48 -1.56
CA LEU A 257 -7.88 16.24 -0.30
C LEU A 257 -7.18 15.22 0.61
N PHE A 258 -6.33 14.35 0.04
CA PHE A 258 -5.58 13.35 0.79
C PHE A 258 -4.20 13.83 1.28
N ILE A 259 -3.72 15.01 0.84
CA ILE A 259 -2.47 15.61 1.34
C ILE A 259 -2.39 15.64 2.88
N PRO A 260 -3.40 16.09 3.63
CA PRO A 260 -3.27 16.22 5.09
C PRO A 260 -3.14 14.87 5.81
N VAL A 261 -3.51 13.75 5.18
CA VAL A 261 -3.57 12.42 5.82
C VAL A 261 -2.24 12.01 6.49
N PRO A 262 -1.10 11.91 5.78
CA PRO A 262 0.17 11.55 6.41
C PRO A 262 0.66 12.57 7.45
N PHE A 263 0.38 13.87 7.28
CA PHE A 263 0.75 14.91 8.24
C PHE A 263 -0.04 14.80 9.55
N LEU A 264 -1.34 14.50 9.44
CA LEU A 264 -2.20 14.24 10.59
C LEU A 264 -1.73 13.00 11.35
N PHE A 265 -1.36 11.92 10.66
CA PHE A 265 -0.83 10.73 11.32
C PHE A 265 0.54 10.96 11.97
N TRP A 266 1.40 11.79 11.38
CA TRP A 266 2.67 12.18 11.99
C TRP A 266 2.46 12.94 13.32
N ARG A 267 1.50 13.87 13.36
CA ARG A 267 1.25 14.70 14.55
C ARG A 267 0.38 14.02 15.61
N TYR A 268 -0.65 13.29 15.20
CA TYR A 268 -1.68 12.72 16.08
C TYR A 268 -1.63 11.19 16.18
N GLY A 269 -0.60 10.54 15.64
CA GLY A 269 -0.45 9.07 15.64
C GLY A 269 -0.68 8.42 17.01
N PRO A 270 -0.02 8.87 18.10
CA PRO A 270 -0.25 8.32 19.44
C PRO A 270 -1.69 8.46 19.93
N TRP A 271 -2.34 9.60 19.65
CA TRP A 271 -3.72 9.86 20.04
C TRP A 271 -4.71 9.00 19.23
N LEU A 272 -4.51 8.89 17.92
CA LEU A 272 -5.31 8.02 17.04
C LEU A 272 -5.20 6.56 17.46
N ARG A 273 -4.00 6.12 17.83
CA ARG A 273 -3.75 4.77 18.36
C ARG A 273 -4.42 4.52 19.71
N SER A 274 -4.55 5.54 20.56
CA SER A 274 -5.26 5.43 21.84
C SER A 274 -6.77 5.23 21.66
N LYS A 275 -7.34 5.71 20.55
CA LYS A 275 -8.77 5.56 20.21
C LYS A 275 -9.10 4.24 19.49
N SER A 276 -8.11 3.41 19.17
CA SER A 276 -8.35 2.14 18.48
C SER A 276 -9.13 1.17 19.38
N ARG A 277 -10.32 0.75 18.92
CA ARG A 277 -11.20 -0.19 19.63
C ARG A 277 -10.61 -1.59 19.71
N PHE A 278 -9.72 -1.96 18.79
CA PHE A 278 -9.15 -3.31 18.74
C PHE A 278 -7.89 -3.49 19.59
N ARG A 279 -7.34 -2.43 20.20
CA ARG A 279 -6.25 -2.53 21.19
C ARG A 279 -6.70 -3.22 22.50
N SER A 280 -7.96 -3.02 22.92
CA SER A 280 -8.44 -3.47 24.25
C SER A 280 -9.07 -4.88 24.28
N LYS A 281 -9.21 -5.56 23.13
CA LYS A 281 -9.92 -6.85 23.06
C LYS A 281 -9.03 -8.09 23.15
N PHE A 282 -7.71 -7.90 23.26
CA PHE A 282 -6.72 -8.98 23.35
C PHE A 282 -5.55 -8.67 24.29
N LEU A 283 -5.70 -7.65 25.16
CA LEU A 283 -4.99 -7.60 26.45
C LEU A 283 -5.92 -8.24 27.49
#